data_AF-A0A7T5UVK6-F1
#
_entry.id   AF-A0A7T5UVK6-F1
#
_cell.length_a   1.000
_cell.length_b   1.000
_cell.length_c   1.000
_cell.angle_alpha   90.00
_cell.angle_beta   90.00
_cell.angle_gamma   90.00
#
_symmetry.space_group_name_H-M   'P 1'
#
loop_
_entity.id
_entity.type
_entity.pdbx_description
1 polymer ?
#
loop_
_entity_poly.entity_id
_entity_poly.type
_entity_poly.pdbx_seq_one_letter_code
_entity_poly.pdbx_strand_id
1 'polypeptide(L)'
;MKKESQKGSAHAIIIAVLFVALMATLGVVFYQNFIAKKDTDTKPQDTSSNTDVLQTAQVAYASSIYELDHPNEWTATSEKVKSGSLDGNKLVVVNKDGTVRVTVEISNRTRTDACNTADELKLSYYDVHETAVKNLAPSTLFLVESISDATDGGYTYKIGLTPDGGDTHTSIGTSHCTVQHVGEVSNVIKSGAKITQPAITATIDFPLLLAVNETKVKSMQPVKDLIATGDYKAAVAIIESARKK
;
A
#
# COMPACT_ATOMS: atom_id res chain seq x y z
N MET A 1 76.61 -12.40 -15.59
CA MET A 1 75.34 -13.06 -15.97
C MET A 1 74.35 -12.90 -14.82
N LYS A 2 73.20 -12.28 -15.08
CA LYS A 2 72.19 -11.89 -14.07
C LYS A 2 71.41 -13.13 -13.58
N LYS A 3 71.27 -13.27 -12.25
CA LYS A 3 70.32 -14.21 -11.63
C LYS A 3 68.93 -13.56 -11.66
N GLU A 4 68.01 -14.14 -12.43
CA GLU A 4 66.60 -13.76 -12.36
C GLU A 4 65.94 -14.40 -11.13
N SER A 5 65.29 -13.57 -10.32
CA SER A 5 64.55 -13.97 -9.13
C SER A 5 63.13 -14.35 -9.53
N GLN A 6 62.84 -15.65 -9.54
CA GLN A 6 61.55 -16.20 -9.92
C GLN A 6 60.54 -16.04 -8.75
N LYS A 7 59.95 -14.85 -8.61
CA LYS A 7 58.91 -14.51 -7.61
C LYS A 7 57.47 -14.81 -8.07
N GLY A 8 57.28 -15.81 -8.93
CA GLY A 8 56.02 -16.01 -9.68
C GLY A 8 55.00 -17.02 -9.14
N SER A 9 55.36 -17.92 -8.21
CA SER A 9 54.49 -19.08 -7.91
C SER A 9 53.61 -18.95 -6.66
N ALA A 10 54.05 -18.23 -5.62
CA ALA A 10 53.34 -18.23 -4.34
C ALA A 10 52.07 -17.37 -4.34
N HIS A 11 52.09 -16.23 -5.04
CA HIS A 11 50.92 -15.34 -5.11
C HIS A 11 49.77 -15.96 -5.89
N ALA A 12 50.06 -16.67 -6.97
CA ALA A 12 49.02 -17.36 -7.76
C ALA A 12 48.30 -18.45 -6.95
N ILE A 13 49.05 -19.18 -6.12
CA ILE A 13 48.48 -20.22 -5.23
C ILE A 13 47.59 -19.59 -4.15
N ILE A 14 48.04 -18.49 -3.55
CA ILE A 14 47.26 -17.76 -2.52
C ILE A 14 45.94 -17.23 -3.10
N ILE A 15 45.98 -16.67 -4.32
CA ILE A 15 44.76 -16.17 -4.99
C ILE A 15 43.81 -17.32 -5.33
N ALA A 16 44.32 -18.46 -5.80
CA ALA A 16 43.49 -19.62 -6.11
C ALA A 16 42.79 -20.17 -4.85
N VAL A 17 43.50 -20.26 -3.73
CA VAL A 17 42.94 -20.73 -2.44
C VAL A 17 41.88 -19.76 -1.92
N LEU A 18 42.13 -18.45 -2.01
CA LEU A 18 41.14 -17.41 -1.64
C LEU A 18 39.88 -17.48 -2.49
N PHE A 19 40.03 -17.72 -3.80
CA PHE A 19 38.88 -17.80 -4.71
C PHE A 19 38.02 -19.05 -4.44
N VAL A 20 38.64 -20.20 -4.17
CA VAL A 20 37.93 -21.43 -3.78
C VAL A 20 37.22 -21.24 -2.44
N ALA A 21 37.86 -20.60 -1.46
CA ALA A 21 37.24 -20.31 -0.16
C ALA A 21 36.03 -19.37 -0.31
N LEU A 22 36.12 -18.37 -1.18
CA LEU A 22 35.04 -17.41 -1.43
C LEU A 22 33.86 -18.04 -2.19
N MET A 23 34.13 -18.92 -3.16
CA MET A 23 33.09 -19.68 -3.86
C MET A 23 32.39 -20.67 -2.92
N ALA A 24 33.11 -21.29 -2.00
CA ALA A 24 32.54 -22.19 -1.01
C ALA A 24 31.62 -21.45 -0.02
N THR A 25 32.03 -20.28 0.49
CA THR A 25 31.19 -19.50 1.40
C THR A 25 29.93 -18.95 0.72
N LEU A 26 30.05 -18.46 -0.51
CA LEU A 26 28.88 -18.05 -1.31
C LEU A 26 27.94 -19.22 -1.58
N GLY A 27 28.48 -20.41 -1.89
CA GLY A 27 27.69 -21.63 -2.08
C GLY A 27 26.89 -22.02 -0.83
N VAL A 28 27.47 -21.91 0.36
CA VAL A 28 26.78 -22.19 1.64
C VAL A 28 25.67 -21.17 1.91
N VAL A 29 25.90 -19.88 1.66
CA VAL A 29 24.86 -18.85 1.85
C VAL A 29 23.71 -19.03 0.87
N PHE A 30 24.00 -19.37 -0.39
CA PHE A 30 22.97 -19.71 -1.37
C PHE A 30 22.22 -20.99 -0.99
N TYR A 31 22.91 -22.03 -0.53
CA TYR A 31 22.26 -23.27 -0.09
C TYR A 31 21.33 -23.01 1.10
N GLN A 32 21.77 -22.25 2.11
CA GLN A 32 20.95 -21.90 3.27
C GLN A 32 19.75 -21.03 2.91
N ASN A 33 19.91 -20.03 2.04
CA ASN A 33 18.81 -19.13 1.69
C ASN A 33 17.83 -19.68 0.65
N PHE A 34 18.28 -20.56 -0.26
CA PHE A 34 17.49 -20.97 -1.42
C PHE A 34 17.06 -22.44 -1.41
N ILE A 35 17.86 -23.35 -0.85
CA ILE A 35 17.58 -24.80 -0.87
C ILE A 35 17.19 -25.34 0.50
N ALA A 36 17.94 -25.03 1.56
CA ALA A 36 17.66 -25.52 2.90
C ALA A 36 16.34 -24.98 3.49
N LYS A 37 15.81 -23.87 2.96
CA LYS A 37 14.45 -23.39 3.29
C LYS A 37 13.32 -24.21 2.65
N LYS A 38 13.61 -25.27 1.89
CA LYS A 38 12.58 -26.12 1.28
C LYS A 38 12.16 -27.34 2.11
N ASP A 39 12.89 -27.69 3.16
CA ASP A 39 12.62 -28.90 3.95
C ASP A 39 12.52 -28.64 5.45
N THR A 40 11.60 -27.76 5.84
CA THR A 40 10.96 -27.90 7.15
C THR A 40 9.59 -28.46 6.89
N ASP A 41 9.38 -29.72 7.30
CA ASP A 41 8.11 -30.43 7.37
C ASP A 41 6.97 -29.50 7.77
N THR A 42 6.33 -28.94 6.77
CA THR A 42 4.96 -28.47 6.87
C THR A 42 4.21 -29.58 6.17
N LYS A 43 3.34 -30.28 6.91
CA LYS A 43 2.27 -31.07 6.29
C LYS A 43 1.75 -30.30 5.08
N PRO A 44 1.31 -30.95 3.99
CA PRO A 44 0.38 -30.30 3.10
C PRO A 44 -0.83 -29.93 3.96
N GLN A 45 -0.79 -28.74 4.55
CA GLN A 45 -1.97 -28.01 4.90
C GLN A 45 -2.66 -27.92 3.57
N ASP A 46 -3.77 -28.64 3.46
CA ASP A 46 -4.69 -28.50 2.36
C ASP A 46 -4.69 -27.02 2.00
N THR A 47 -4.12 -26.71 0.84
CA THR A 47 -4.62 -25.62 0.04
C THR A 47 -6.01 -26.10 -0.37
N SER A 48 -6.94 -26.10 0.59
CA SER A 48 -8.24 -25.54 0.32
C SER A 48 -7.88 -24.22 -0.32
N SER A 49 -7.93 -24.20 -1.65
CA SER A 49 -8.60 -23.10 -2.29
C SER A 49 -9.93 -22.97 -1.56
N ASN A 50 -9.91 -22.26 -0.42
CA ASN A 50 -11.01 -21.42 -0.07
C ASN A 50 -11.06 -20.51 -1.28
N THR A 51 -11.91 -20.89 -2.21
CA THR A 51 -12.62 -19.90 -2.99
C THR A 51 -13.36 -19.13 -1.90
N ASP A 52 -12.67 -18.15 -1.27
CA ASP A 52 -13.32 -17.26 -0.32
C ASP A 52 -14.50 -16.72 -1.11
N VAL A 53 -15.70 -17.08 -0.65
CA VAL A 53 -16.92 -16.74 -1.39
C VAL A 53 -17.03 -15.23 -1.29
N LEU A 54 -16.58 -14.55 -2.35
CA LEU A 54 -16.61 -13.11 -2.40
C LEU A 54 -18.07 -12.65 -2.49
N GLN A 55 -18.38 -11.61 -1.73
CA GLN A 55 -19.62 -10.87 -1.80
C GLN A 55 -19.36 -9.51 -2.42
N THR A 56 -20.32 -9.02 -3.21
CA THR A 56 -20.24 -7.67 -3.77
C THR A 56 -21.09 -6.73 -2.95
N ALA A 57 -20.46 -5.76 -2.30
CA ALA A 57 -21.13 -4.65 -1.66
C ALA A 57 -21.28 -3.48 -2.63
N GLN A 58 -22.34 -2.69 -2.47
CA GLN A 58 -22.67 -1.62 -3.41
C GLN A 58 -23.02 -0.33 -2.70
N VAL A 59 -22.63 0.80 -3.29
CA VAL A 59 -23.09 2.13 -2.92
C VAL A 59 -23.49 2.90 -4.15
N ALA A 60 -24.65 3.55 -4.11
CA ALA A 60 -25.13 4.38 -5.20
C ALA A 60 -24.75 5.85 -4.96
N TYR A 61 -24.43 6.59 -6.00
CA TYR A 61 -24.38 8.05 -5.95
C TYR A 61 -24.89 8.63 -7.27
N ALA A 62 -25.83 9.56 -7.18
CA ALA A 62 -26.63 10.00 -8.33
C ALA A 62 -27.23 8.79 -9.10
N SER A 63 -26.93 8.65 -10.39
CA SER A 63 -27.39 7.54 -11.23
C SER A 63 -26.35 6.43 -11.44
N SER A 64 -25.27 6.43 -10.67
CA SER A 64 -24.16 5.47 -10.78
C SER A 64 -24.13 4.53 -9.57
N ILE A 65 -23.74 3.28 -9.80
CA ILE A 65 -23.50 2.28 -8.76
C ILE A 65 -22.00 2.00 -8.70
N TYR A 66 -21.47 1.95 -7.49
CA TYR A 66 -20.09 1.61 -7.19
C TYR A 66 -20.08 0.31 -6.39
N GLU A 67 -19.15 -0.58 -6.72
CA GLU A 67 -19.08 -1.93 -6.18
C GLU A 67 -17.68 -2.21 -5.60
N LEU A 68 -17.65 -3.00 -4.52
CA LEU A 68 -16.46 -3.62 -3.95
C LEU A 68 -16.75 -5.10 -3.74
N ASP A 69 -15.83 -5.97 -4.16
CA ASP A 69 -15.86 -7.38 -3.79
C ASP A 69 -15.07 -7.58 -2.50
N HIS A 70 -15.63 -8.34 -1.56
CA HIS A 70 -15.01 -8.61 -0.27
C HIS A 70 -15.28 -10.02 0.23
N PRO A 71 -14.43 -10.55 1.14
CA PRO A 71 -14.68 -11.84 1.77
C PRO A 71 -16.00 -11.81 2.58
N ASN A 72 -16.72 -12.94 2.62
CA ASN A 72 -18.05 -13.02 3.26
C ASN A 72 -18.03 -12.78 4.78
N GLU A 73 -16.87 -12.94 5.41
CA GLU A 73 -16.66 -12.73 6.83
C GLU A 73 -16.39 -11.26 7.17
N TRP A 74 -16.17 -10.42 6.15
CA TRP A 74 -16.08 -8.98 6.30
C TRP A 74 -17.47 -8.35 6.24
N THR A 75 -17.68 -7.34 7.07
CA THR A 75 -18.95 -6.61 7.13
C THR A 75 -18.89 -5.38 6.25
N ALA A 76 -19.80 -5.27 5.29
CA ALA A 76 -19.97 -4.08 4.48
C ALA A 76 -21.17 -3.24 4.94
N THR A 77 -20.97 -1.94 5.10
CA THR A 77 -22.02 -0.96 5.43
C THR A 77 -21.98 0.20 4.45
N SER A 78 -23.17 0.70 4.08
CA SER A 78 -23.30 1.91 3.28
C SER A 78 -24.05 2.97 4.06
N GLU A 79 -23.53 4.19 4.04
CA GLU A 79 -24.10 5.30 4.81
C GLU A 79 -24.01 6.61 4.02
N LYS A 80 -24.96 7.50 4.30
CA LYS A 80 -24.96 8.84 3.71
C LYS A 80 -23.96 9.72 4.44
N VAL A 81 -23.11 10.41 3.69
CA VAL A 81 -22.28 11.48 4.20
C VAL A 81 -23.05 12.78 4.01
N LYS A 82 -23.56 13.35 5.10
CA LYS A 82 -24.21 14.67 5.10
C LYS A 82 -23.53 15.59 6.10
N SER A 83 -22.96 16.68 5.61
CA SER A 83 -22.41 17.75 6.43
C SER A 83 -22.60 19.09 5.73
N GLY A 84 -23.59 19.88 6.19
CA GLY A 84 -23.96 21.13 5.52
C GLY A 84 -24.46 20.91 4.09
N SER A 85 -23.77 21.51 3.11
CA SER A 85 -24.05 21.36 1.67
C SER A 85 -23.43 20.12 1.03
N LEU A 86 -22.65 19.36 1.80
CA LEU A 86 -22.04 18.12 1.35
C LEU A 86 -23.10 17.02 1.24
N ASP A 87 -23.16 16.42 0.05
CA ASP A 87 -23.97 15.26 -0.28
C ASP A 87 -23.05 14.18 -0.83
N GLY A 88 -23.13 13.01 -0.24
CA GLY A 88 -22.28 11.89 -0.59
C GLY A 88 -22.77 10.60 0.04
N ASN A 89 -22.22 9.49 -0.40
CA ASN A 89 -22.41 8.19 0.19
C ASN A 89 -21.04 7.53 0.35
N LYS A 90 -20.85 6.80 1.44
CA LYS A 90 -19.66 5.98 1.64
C LYS A 90 -20.04 4.51 1.81
N LEU A 91 -19.21 3.65 1.23
CA LEU A 91 -19.18 2.22 1.44
C LEU A 91 -17.97 1.92 2.32
N VAL A 92 -18.22 1.20 3.41
CA VAL A 92 -17.20 0.83 4.39
C VAL A 92 -17.23 -0.68 4.53
N VAL A 93 -16.11 -1.34 4.21
CA VAL A 93 -15.93 -2.78 4.40
C VAL A 93 -14.93 -2.98 5.53
N VAL A 94 -15.33 -3.72 6.56
CA VAL A 94 -14.53 -3.90 7.77
C VAL A 94 -14.30 -5.39 8.03
N ASN A 95 -13.07 -5.76 8.38
CA ASN A 95 -12.76 -7.12 8.78
C ASN A 95 -13.48 -7.50 10.08
N LYS A 96 -13.42 -8.79 10.43
CA LYS A 96 -14.20 -9.38 11.53
C LYS A 96 -13.92 -8.74 12.90
N ASP A 97 -12.69 -8.30 13.16
CA ASP A 97 -12.30 -7.72 14.45
C ASP A 97 -12.40 -6.18 14.50
N GLY A 98 -12.80 -5.54 13.40
CA GLY A 98 -12.94 -4.10 13.32
C GLY A 98 -11.65 -3.33 13.07
N THR A 99 -10.53 -4.03 12.85
CA THR A 99 -9.19 -3.44 12.78
C THR A 99 -8.68 -3.16 11.37
N VAL A 100 -9.37 -3.56 10.31
CA VAL A 100 -9.02 -3.14 8.96
C VAL A 100 -10.27 -2.67 8.27
N ARG A 101 -10.20 -1.47 7.69
CA ARG A 101 -11.33 -0.83 7.04
C ARG A 101 -10.94 -0.39 5.64
N VAL A 102 -11.70 -0.82 4.64
CA VAL A 102 -11.66 -0.26 3.30
C VAL A 102 -12.82 0.70 3.14
N THR A 103 -12.54 1.93 2.76
CA THR A 103 -13.54 2.99 2.59
C THR A 103 -13.54 3.45 1.15
N VAL A 104 -14.71 3.49 0.51
CA VAL A 104 -14.94 4.23 -0.73
C VAL A 104 -16.01 5.28 -0.47
N GLU A 105 -15.65 6.56 -0.56
CA GLU A 105 -16.58 7.68 -0.44
C GLU A 105 -16.78 8.34 -1.81
N ILE A 106 -18.03 8.57 -2.18
CA ILE A 106 -18.42 9.31 -3.38
C ILE A 106 -19.25 10.51 -2.96
N SER A 107 -18.82 11.72 -3.33
CA SER A 107 -19.50 12.94 -2.88
C SER A 107 -19.38 14.12 -3.85
N ASN A 108 -20.13 15.18 -3.54
CA ASN A 108 -20.01 16.50 -4.18
C ASN A 108 -18.91 17.37 -3.54
N ARG A 109 -18.09 16.81 -2.65
CA ARG A 109 -17.06 17.56 -1.92
C ARG A 109 -15.98 18.02 -2.89
N THR A 110 -15.78 19.33 -2.96
CA THR A 110 -14.57 19.89 -3.55
C THR A 110 -13.53 19.94 -2.44
N ARG A 111 -12.34 19.42 -2.69
CA ARG A 111 -11.24 19.54 -1.73
C ARG A 111 -10.76 20.99 -1.68
N THR A 112 -10.58 21.50 -0.48
CA THR A 112 -10.08 22.86 -0.21
C THR A 112 -8.77 22.86 0.57
N ASP A 113 -8.26 21.68 0.91
CA ASP A 113 -7.19 21.54 1.88
C ASP A 113 -5.86 21.80 1.18
N ALA A 114 -5.30 22.99 1.42
CA ALA A 114 -3.96 23.36 1.03
C ALA A 114 -2.96 22.66 1.96
N CYS A 115 -1.95 22.00 1.37
CA CYS A 115 -0.81 21.56 2.15
C CYS A 115 0.07 22.75 2.53
N ASN A 116 0.56 22.77 3.76
CA ASN A 116 1.60 23.72 4.13
C ASN A 116 2.96 23.19 3.69
N THR A 117 3.42 23.53 2.49
CA THR A 117 4.75 23.11 2.01
C THR A 117 5.92 23.67 2.82
N ALA A 118 5.67 24.64 3.72
CA ALA A 118 6.67 25.16 4.64
C ALA A 118 6.81 24.32 5.91
N ASP A 119 6.00 23.27 6.11
CA ASP A 119 6.24 22.33 7.18
C ASP A 119 7.47 21.45 6.90
N GLU A 120 8.16 21.08 7.97
CA GLU A 120 9.35 20.25 7.88
C GLU A 120 9.03 18.76 7.77
N LEU A 121 7.73 18.39 7.68
CA LEU A 121 7.28 17.01 7.66
C LEU A 121 7.68 16.31 6.37
N LYS A 122 8.43 15.22 6.51
CA LYS A 122 9.00 14.51 5.36
C LYS A 122 8.33 13.17 5.12
N LEU A 123 8.49 12.69 3.89
CA LEU A 123 8.19 11.31 3.56
C LEU A 123 9.30 10.39 4.04
N SER A 124 8.91 9.33 4.73
CA SER A 124 9.77 8.28 5.24
C SER A 124 9.65 6.99 4.43
N TYR A 125 8.51 6.77 3.76
CA TYR A 125 8.26 5.64 2.87
C TYR A 125 7.30 6.06 1.77
N TYR A 126 7.51 5.55 0.57
CA TYR A 126 6.61 5.73 -0.55
C TYR A 126 6.75 4.53 -1.47
N ASP A 127 5.61 3.94 -1.84
CA ASP A 127 5.57 2.79 -2.72
C ASP A 127 4.31 2.83 -3.60
N VAL A 128 4.46 2.31 -4.82
CA VAL A 128 3.43 2.32 -5.85
C VAL A 128 3.32 0.90 -6.35
N HIS A 129 2.15 0.30 -6.18
CA HIS A 129 1.90 -1.04 -6.67
C HIS A 129 1.67 -0.98 -8.19
N GLU A 130 2.28 -1.93 -8.91
CA GLU A 130 2.16 -2.02 -10.37
C GLU A 130 0.72 -2.34 -10.83
N THR A 131 -0.12 -2.85 -9.93
CA THR A 131 -1.52 -3.20 -10.23
C THR A 131 -2.36 -1.94 -10.42
N ALA A 132 -2.94 -1.84 -11.61
CA ALA A 132 -3.77 -0.71 -12.04
C ALA A 132 -5.28 -1.02 -11.95
N VAL A 133 -6.04 -0.17 -11.26
CA VAL A 133 -7.52 -0.21 -11.22
C VAL A 133 -8.07 0.72 -12.29
N LYS A 134 -8.85 0.18 -13.25
CA LYS A 134 -9.29 0.92 -14.45
C LYS A 134 -10.79 1.25 -14.49
N ASN A 135 -11.58 0.72 -13.58
CA ASN A 135 -13.05 0.75 -13.70
C ASN A 135 -13.74 1.61 -12.65
N LEU A 136 -13.03 2.18 -11.67
CA LEU A 136 -13.62 3.04 -10.65
C LEU A 136 -13.82 4.48 -11.14
N ALA A 137 -12.87 4.98 -11.94
CA ALA A 137 -12.87 6.32 -12.52
C ALA A 137 -12.38 6.28 -13.98
N PRO A 138 -12.53 7.37 -14.76
CA PRO A 138 -12.09 7.41 -16.16
C PRO A 138 -10.59 7.23 -16.38
N SER A 139 -9.77 7.55 -15.36
CA SER A 139 -8.33 7.40 -15.38
C SER A 139 -7.90 6.04 -14.84
N THR A 140 -6.72 5.59 -15.25
CA THR A 140 -6.05 4.47 -14.57
C THR A 140 -5.67 4.92 -13.17
N LEU A 141 -5.94 4.08 -12.18
CA LEU A 141 -5.62 4.33 -10.78
C LEU A 141 -4.59 3.32 -10.31
N PHE A 142 -3.74 3.73 -9.40
CA PHE A 142 -2.68 2.91 -8.82
C PHE A 142 -2.84 2.91 -7.32
N LEU A 143 -2.59 1.76 -6.71
CA LEU A 143 -2.54 1.66 -5.26
C LEU A 143 -1.20 2.23 -4.79
N VAL A 144 -1.28 3.24 -3.95
CA VAL A 144 -0.11 3.93 -3.41
C VAL A 144 -0.10 3.81 -1.90
N GLU A 145 1.09 3.59 -1.37
CA GLU A 145 1.39 3.60 0.05
C GLU A 145 2.37 4.70 0.38
N SER A 146 2.12 5.40 1.48
CA SER A 146 3.02 6.45 1.95
C SER A 146 3.08 6.49 3.46
N ILE A 147 4.26 6.81 3.97
CA ILE A 147 4.49 7.10 5.38
C ILE A 147 5.17 8.45 5.47
N SER A 148 4.59 9.36 6.23
CA SER A 148 5.15 10.68 6.48
C SER A 148 5.33 10.96 7.96
N ASP A 149 6.18 11.91 8.29
CA ASP A 149 6.22 12.52 9.61
C ASP A 149 4.85 13.15 9.95
N ALA A 150 4.57 13.29 11.24
CA ALA A 150 3.38 13.99 11.74
C ALA A 150 3.77 15.19 12.61
N THR A 151 2.91 16.22 12.66
CA THR A 151 3.15 17.56 13.27
C THR A 151 3.58 17.56 14.74
N ASP A 152 3.42 16.45 15.47
CA ASP A 152 3.81 16.28 16.89
C ASP A 152 4.67 15.01 17.10
N GLY A 153 5.46 14.63 16.10
CA GLY A 153 6.32 13.44 16.11
C GLY A 153 5.63 12.16 15.62
N GLY A 154 6.41 11.09 15.40
CA GLY A 154 5.94 9.80 14.87
C GLY A 154 5.53 9.85 13.39
N TYR A 155 4.77 8.83 12.95
CA TYR A 155 4.42 8.64 11.54
C TYR A 155 2.91 8.58 11.25
N THR A 156 2.54 9.06 10.07
CA THR A 156 1.22 8.87 9.43
C THR A 156 1.38 7.87 8.30
N TYR A 157 0.62 6.77 8.32
CA TYR A 157 0.56 5.81 7.21
C TYR A 157 -0.73 6.03 6.41
N LYS A 158 -0.62 6.06 5.09
CA LYS A 158 -1.75 6.17 4.16
C LYS A 158 -1.60 5.15 3.05
N ILE A 159 -2.72 4.55 2.67
CA ILE A 159 -2.83 3.67 1.52
C ILE A 159 -4.15 3.93 0.81
N GLY A 160 -4.12 3.99 -0.52
CA GLY A 160 -5.30 4.24 -1.30
C GLY A 160 -5.01 4.38 -2.79
N LEU A 161 -6.07 4.51 -3.57
CA LEU A 161 -5.98 4.65 -5.02
C LEU A 161 -5.72 6.10 -5.44
N THR A 162 -4.84 6.31 -6.42
CA THR A 162 -4.55 7.63 -6.99
C THR A 162 -4.37 7.56 -8.52
N PRO A 163 -4.82 8.58 -9.29
CA PRO A 163 -4.72 8.61 -10.74
C PRO A 163 -3.34 8.98 -11.30
N ASP A 164 -2.44 9.51 -10.47
CA ASP A 164 -1.11 9.99 -10.89
C ASP A 164 -0.06 8.88 -11.05
N GLY A 165 -0.42 7.63 -10.73
CA GLY A 165 0.44 6.46 -10.91
C GLY A 165 1.78 6.50 -10.21
N GLY A 166 1.91 7.40 -9.23
CA GLY A 166 3.18 7.67 -8.58
C GLY A 166 4.31 8.12 -9.51
N ASP A 167 4.01 8.47 -10.77
CA ASP A 167 4.95 9.06 -11.73
C ASP A 167 5.47 10.43 -11.26
N THR A 168 4.84 11.02 -10.24
CA THR A 168 5.41 12.12 -9.44
C THR A 168 6.40 11.60 -8.39
N HIS A 169 7.24 10.61 -8.73
CA HIS A 169 8.23 9.97 -7.86
C HIS A 169 8.87 10.97 -6.91
N THR A 170 8.34 11.00 -5.69
CA THR A 170 8.84 11.88 -4.67
C THR A 170 9.93 11.14 -3.94
N SER A 171 11.09 11.77 -3.77
CA SER A 171 12.17 11.15 -3.03
C SER A 171 11.81 11.07 -1.55
N ILE A 172 12.15 9.97 -0.89
CA ILE A 172 12.15 9.92 0.58
C ILE A 172 12.93 11.15 1.10
N GLY A 173 12.38 11.85 2.10
CA GLY A 173 12.93 13.08 2.65
C GLY A 173 12.38 14.38 2.02
N THR A 174 11.55 14.31 0.98
CA THR A 174 10.81 15.47 0.47
C THR A 174 9.60 15.81 1.34
N SER A 175 8.99 16.98 1.13
CA SER A 175 7.77 17.36 1.84
C SER A 175 6.66 16.33 1.63
N HIS A 176 5.98 15.97 2.71
CA HIS A 176 4.81 15.09 2.69
C HIS A 176 3.66 15.61 1.80
N CYS A 177 3.66 16.92 1.50
CA CYS A 177 2.72 17.55 0.59
C CYS A 177 2.77 17.00 -0.84
N THR A 178 3.90 16.41 -1.24
CA THR A 178 4.06 15.82 -2.58
C THR A 178 3.17 14.61 -2.83
N VAL A 179 2.64 13.97 -1.77
CA VAL A 179 1.77 12.78 -1.85
C VAL A 179 0.53 12.94 -0.96
N GLN A 180 0.08 14.18 -0.74
CA GLN A 180 -1.05 14.47 0.14
C GLN A 180 -2.38 13.87 -0.37
N HIS A 181 -2.40 13.35 -1.59
CA HIS A 181 -3.59 12.90 -2.32
C HIS A 181 -3.70 11.37 -2.42
N VAL A 182 -2.95 10.62 -1.60
CA VAL A 182 -3.14 9.16 -1.51
C VAL A 182 -4.58 8.84 -1.13
N GLY A 183 -5.25 8.06 -1.97
CA GLY A 183 -6.66 7.70 -1.83
C GLY A 183 -7.62 8.62 -2.58
N GLU A 184 -7.16 9.66 -3.25
CA GLU A 184 -8.01 10.53 -4.07
C GLU A 184 -8.09 10.02 -5.50
N VAL A 185 -9.19 9.33 -5.79
CA VAL A 185 -9.45 8.73 -7.09
C VAL A 185 -9.87 9.77 -8.12
N SER A 186 -10.71 10.72 -7.73
CA SER A 186 -11.18 11.79 -8.61
C SER A 186 -11.61 13.02 -7.86
N ASN A 187 -11.56 14.17 -8.54
CA ASN A 187 -12.10 15.44 -8.06
C ASN A 187 -13.49 15.72 -8.65
N VAL A 188 -14.27 16.56 -7.97
CA VAL A 188 -15.57 17.03 -8.48
C VAL A 188 -15.36 17.89 -9.72
N ILE A 189 -16.01 17.52 -10.82
CA ILE A 189 -16.14 18.33 -12.03
C ILE A 189 -17.61 18.69 -12.22
N LYS A 190 -17.88 19.97 -12.47
CA LYS A 190 -19.22 20.50 -12.70
C LYS A 190 -19.35 21.10 -14.10
N SER A 191 -20.51 20.90 -14.72
CA SER A 191 -20.96 21.64 -15.89
C SER A 191 -22.22 22.40 -15.49
N GLY A 192 -22.07 23.71 -15.22
CA GLY A 192 -23.10 24.52 -14.56
C GLY A 192 -23.42 23.98 -13.16
N ALA A 193 -24.69 23.72 -12.88
CA ALA A 193 -25.14 23.12 -11.61
C ALA A 193 -25.02 21.59 -11.55
N LYS A 194 -24.70 20.93 -12.68
CA LYS A 194 -24.65 19.47 -12.77
C LYS A 194 -23.24 18.96 -12.45
N ILE A 195 -23.16 17.96 -11.57
CA ILE A 195 -21.92 17.19 -11.34
C ILE A 195 -21.74 16.22 -12.50
N THR A 196 -20.66 16.37 -13.27
CA THR A 196 -20.30 15.46 -14.37
C THR A 196 -19.32 14.38 -13.91
N GLN A 197 -18.55 14.65 -12.85
CA GLN A 197 -17.70 13.69 -12.16
C GLN A 197 -17.76 13.98 -10.67
N PRO A 198 -18.09 13.00 -9.80
CA PRO A 198 -18.03 13.20 -8.36
C PRO A 198 -16.58 13.18 -7.86
N ALA A 199 -16.37 13.68 -6.64
CA ALA A 199 -15.17 13.30 -5.90
C ALA A 199 -15.32 11.84 -5.46
N ILE A 200 -14.25 11.08 -5.64
CA ILE A 200 -14.17 9.70 -5.16
C ILE A 200 -12.90 9.62 -4.31
N THR A 201 -13.03 9.12 -3.10
CA THR A 201 -11.90 8.66 -2.31
C THR A 201 -12.00 7.16 -2.10
N ALA A 202 -10.86 6.48 -2.11
CA ALA A 202 -10.73 5.05 -1.86
C ALA A 202 -9.48 4.81 -1.01
N THR A 203 -9.66 4.41 0.24
CA THR A 203 -8.57 4.26 1.22
C THR A 203 -8.68 2.96 2.01
N ILE A 204 -7.55 2.54 2.60
CA ILE A 204 -7.52 1.51 3.63
C ILE A 204 -7.03 2.16 4.94
N ASP A 205 -7.79 1.98 6.01
CA ASP A 205 -7.51 2.51 7.34
C ASP A 205 -7.14 1.37 8.31
N PHE A 206 -6.13 1.60 9.14
CA PHE A 206 -5.64 0.66 10.15
C PHE A 206 -5.55 1.34 11.53
N PRO A 207 -6.24 0.84 12.57
CA PRO A 207 -6.21 1.35 13.93
C PRO A 207 -5.05 0.78 14.77
N LEU A 208 -4.39 -0.31 14.35
CA LEU A 208 -3.45 -1.08 15.20
C LEU A 208 -2.02 -0.53 15.28
N LEU A 209 -1.71 0.57 14.58
CA LEU A 209 -0.34 1.08 14.57
C LEU A 209 0.01 1.89 15.83
N LEU A 210 -1.00 2.18 16.67
CA LEU A 210 -0.87 3.02 17.85
C LEU A 210 -1.21 2.21 19.10
N ALA A 211 -0.40 2.32 20.15
CA ALA A 211 -0.88 1.94 21.48
C ALA A 211 -2.09 2.83 21.87
N VAL A 212 -2.95 2.35 22.78
CA VAL A 212 -4.20 3.02 23.18
C VAL A 212 -4.00 4.47 23.67
N ASN A 213 -2.79 4.81 24.09
CA ASN A 213 -2.37 6.12 24.58
C ASN A 213 -1.43 6.88 23.62
N GLU A 214 -1.22 6.37 22.41
CA GLU A 214 -0.39 6.98 21.39
C GLU A 214 -1.24 7.53 20.26
N THR A 215 -0.86 8.69 19.75
CA THR A 215 -1.52 9.30 18.59
C THR A 215 -0.70 9.13 17.32
N LYS A 216 0.55 8.64 17.41
CA LYS A 216 1.45 8.40 16.26
C LYS A 216 2.31 7.16 16.43
N VAL A 217 2.66 6.53 15.29
CA VAL A 217 3.51 5.34 15.24
C VAL A 217 4.96 5.75 15.50
N LYS A 218 5.65 5.11 16.46
CA LYS A 218 7.05 5.44 16.81
C LYS A 218 8.10 4.57 16.12
N SER A 219 7.66 3.49 15.48
CA SER A 219 8.51 2.53 14.78
C SER A 219 7.85 2.12 13.47
N MET A 220 8.67 1.81 12.48
CA MET A 220 8.19 1.23 11.23
C MET A 220 7.80 -0.24 11.35
N GLN A 221 8.20 -0.92 12.42
CA GLN A 221 7.97 -2.36 12.57
C GLN A 221 6.48 -2.73 12.62
N PRO A 222 5.61 -2.04 13.39
CA PRO A 222 4.17 -2.31 13.36
C PRO A 222 3.55 -2.18 11.97
N VAL A 223 4.04 -1.25 11.13
CA VAL A 223 3.56 -1.08 9.76
C VAL A 223 3.98 -2.27 8.90
N LYS A 224 5.24 -2.72 9.03
CA LYS A 224 5.74 -3.91 8.32
C LYS A 224 5.00 -5.18 8.74
N ASP A 225 4.75 -5.33 10.04
CA ASP A 225 4.02 -6.47 10.60
C ASP A 225 2.58 -6.50 10.06
N LEU A 226 1.95 -5.33 9.97
CA LEU A 226 0.62 -5.16 9.40
C LEU A 226 0.57 -5.54 7.92
N ILE A 227 1.50 -5.04 7.09
CA ILE A 227 1.59 -5.36 5.65
C ILE A 227 1.77 -6.86 5.41
N ALA A 228 2.39 -7.57 6.36
CA ALA A 228 2.57 -9.02 6.28
C ALA A 228 1.28 -9.83 6.60
N THR A 229 0.24 -9.21 7.13
CA THR A 229 -1.00 -9.90 7.55
C THR A 229 -1.89 -10.32 6.37
N GLY A 230 -2.72 -11.34 6.60
CA GLY A 230 -3.78 -11.73 5.66
C GLY A 230 -4.83 -10.64 5.46
N ASP A 231 -5.19 -9.92 6.53
CA ASP A 231 -6.19 -8.86 6.47
C ASP A 231 -5.74 -7.67 5.64
N TYR A 232 -4.46 -7.31 5.69
CA TYR A 232 -3.91 -6.30 4.78
C TYR A 232 -4.04 -6.74 3.32
N LYS A 233 -3.67 -7.99 2.99
CA LYS A 233 -3.78 -8.51 1.62
C LYS A 233 -5.23 -8.56 1.13
N ALA A 234 -6.15 -8.95 2.02
CA ALA A 234 -7.58 -8.92 1.74
C ALA A 234 -8.08 -7.48 1.50
N ALA A 235 -7.65 -6.51 2.31
CA ALA A 235 -8.01 -5.10 2.11
C ALA A 235 -7.50 -4.53 0.78
N VAL A 236 -6.26 -4.88 0.41
CA VAL A 236 -5.68 -4.55 -0.90
C VAL A 236 -6.52 -5.14 -2.04
N ALA A 237 -6.87 -6.43 -1.96
CA ALA A 237 -7.72 -7.06 -2.97
C ALA A 237 -9.12 -6.42 -3.05
N ILE A 238 -9.71 -6.04 -1.91
CA ILE A 238 -11.00 -5.35 -1.86
C ILE A 238 -10.91 -4.00 -2.58
N ILE A 239 -9.92 -3.16 -2.26
CA ILE A 239 -9.82 -1.85 -2.89
C ILE A 239 -9.46 -1.94 -4.38
N GLU A 240 -8.68 -2.94 -4.78
CA GLU A 240 -8.36 -3.21 -6.19
C GLU A 240 -9.59 -3.67 -7.00
N SER A 241 -10.56 -4.31 -6.35
CA SER A 241 -11.83 -4.72 -6.97
C SER A 241 -12.79 -3.55 -7.25
N ALA A 242 -12.47 -2.36 -6.72
CA ALA A 242 -13.34 -1.20 -6.79
C ALA A 242 -13.65 -0.81 -8.23
N ARG A 243 -14.96 -0.68 -8.51
CA ARG A 243 -15.44 -0.38 -9.85
C ARG A 243 -16.73 0.40 -9.83
N LYS A 244 -16.96 1.14 -10.90
CA LYS A 244 -18.23 1.72 -11.28
C LYS A 244 -18.94 0.76 -12.25
N LYS A 245 -20.23 0.56 -12.03
CA LYS A 245 -21.11 -0.24 -12.89
C LYS A 245 -21.88 0.61 -13.89
#